data_AF-A0A3B7MKV2-F1
#
_entry.id   AF-A0A3B7MKV2-F1
#
_cell.length_a   1.000
_cell.length_b   1.000
_cell.length_c   1.000
_cell.angle_alpha   90.00
_cell.angle_beta   90.00
_cell.angle_gamma   90.00
#
_symmetry.space_group_name_H-M   'P 1'
#
loop_
_entity.id
_entity.type
_entity.pdbx_description
1 polymer ?
#
loop_
_entity_poly.entity_id
_entity_poly.type
_entity_poly.pdbx_seq_one_letter_code
_entity_poly.pdbx_strand_id
1 'polypeptide(L)'
;MKYAVVYKVITLACVITGVVVVACNKELNKTNPNSPTVNTYFKNSTELLGGTNAIYSIFHSASLIGREWFFLHDTRSDDVSAGGGQLEPPRAQLLNGATTATNAVMNSVWNGLYTVIHRANTVIDNGPEVKDNTALRDRCVAEAKFFRGWAYFELVSLWGGVPLYTKQVTSPDQFQPRATVDAVYAQVFQDLKDAAAGLDAVTTDLGRATKGAANAMLGRAYLQKGDYANAKAALLAVNPGGSVYKLRDNYMDNFDEEHEFNNESIFEAVFFDRGDNNFNWGYTGDDNPNAQPQSTVRNQEYSPIAWRNLIPSNKFLNEFEHTATGAAKTDPRFAFSVYQTGDKYNNNANTLTDAEQNGNTSVLNGVTKKISWRKFMLIYKSNNTFLPGGINQRIIRYAEVLLMLAECENELNNTGAAVGYLNQIRDRASVMMPHYPTAQFPTSSKAEVAKAIIHEKTVELGGEEVRNRDILRWRKKGYFGLNDPISYFKARDELLPIPQAEIDNNPRLSDGGVDKQNPGY
;
A
#
# COMPACT_ATOMS: atom_id res chain seq x y z
N MET A 1 -35.22 -79.76 -19.48
CA MET A 1 -35.51 -78.37 -19.92
C MET A 1 -35.38 -77.29 -18.84
N LYS A 2 -35.42 -77.59 -17.52
CA LYS A 2 -35.30 -76.57 -16.46
C LYS A 2 -33.88 -76.07 -16.17
N TYR A 3 -32.84 -76.89 -16.38
CA TYR A 3 -31.45 -76.50 -16.07
C TYR A 3 -30.80 -75.57 -17.11
N ALA A 4 -31.17 -75.68 -18.40
CA ALA A 4 -30.59 -74.85 -19.47
C ALA A 4 -30.98 -73.36 -19.39
N VAL A 5 -32.12 -73.05 -18.79
CA VAL A 5 -32.59 -71.66 -18.57
C VAL A 5 -31.82 -71.02 -17.41
N VAL A 6 -31.55 -71.78 -16.35
CA VAL A 6 -30.81 -71.30 -15.18
C VAL A 6 -29.36 -70.96 -15.54
N TYR A 7 -28.68 -71.79 -16.34
CA TYR A 7 -27.33 -71.46 -16.82
C TYR A 7 -27.31 -70.24 -17.74
N LYS A 8 -28.31 -70.05 -18.63
CA LYS A 8 -28.38 -68.84 -19.48
C LYS A 8 -28.63 -67.57 -18.66
N VAL A 9 -29.43 -67.62 -17.60
CA VAL A 9 -29.68 -66.47 -16.72
C VAL A 9 -28.46 -66.15 -15.84
N ILE A 10 -27.74 -67.17 -15.36
CA ILE A 10 -26.50 -66.96 -14.58
C ILE A 10 -25.38 -66.41 -15.47
N THR A 11 -25.21 -66.92 -16.69
CA THR A 11 -24.19 -66.40 -17.63
C THR A 11 -24.53 -64.97 -18.08
N LEU A 12 -25.80 -64.65 -18.33
CA LEU A 12 -26.23 -63.29 -18.68
C LEU A 12 -26.08 -62.32 -17.49
N ALA A 13 -26.38 -62.78 -16.27
CA ALA A 13 -26.15 -61.99 -15.05
C ALA A 13 -24.64 -61.76 -14.81
N CYS A 14 -23.78 -62.77 -14.95
CA CYS A 14 -22.32 -62.59 -14.81
C CYS A 14 -21.70 -61.70 -15.91
N VAL A 15 -22.23 -61.73 -17.13
CA VAL A 15 -21.79 -60.83 -18.21
C VAL A 15 -22.27 -59.39 -17.97
N ILE A 16 -23.50 -59.19 -17.48
CA ILE A 16 -24.03 -57.86 -17.12
C ILE A 16 -23.30 -57.30 -15.89
N THR A 17 -23.01 -58.11 -14.87
CA THR A 17 -22.23 -57.69 -13.70
C THR A 17 -20.76 -57.41 -14.09
N GLY A 18 -20.18 -58.14 -15.05
CA GLY A 18 -18.83 -57.85 -15.57
C GLY A 18 -18.73 -56.54 -16.36
N VAL A 19 -19.79 -56.13 -17.06
CA VAL A 19 -19.83 -54.87 -17.84
C VAL A 19 -20.01 -53.65 -16.93
N VAL A 20 -20.67 -53.79 -15.76
CA VAL A 20 -20.90 -52.67 -14.83
C VAL A 20 -19.64 -52.28 -14.04
N VAL A 21 -18.68 -53.20 -13.82
CA VAL A 21 -17.44 -52.90 -13.06
C VAL A 21 -16.35 -52.23 -13.91
N VAL A 22 -16.48 -52.20 -15.25
CA VAL A 22 -15.47 -51.59 -16.15
C VAL A 22 -15.87 -50.19 -16.65
N ALA A 23 -17.06 -49.69 -16.33
CA ALA A 23 -17.59 -48.45 -16.91
C ALA A 23 -17.38 -47.16 -16.09
N CYS A 24 -16.79 -47.21 -14.89
CA CYS A 24 -16.62 -46.01 -14.04
C CYS A 24 -15.23 -45.91 -13.40
N ASN A 25 -14.14 -45.87 -14.19
CA ASN A 25 -12.82 -45.59 -13.61
C ASN A 25 -11.81 -44.83 -14.49
N LYS A 26 -12.26 -44.11 -15.52
CA LYS A 26 -11.43 -43.15 -16.23
C LYS A 26 -12.30 -41.97 -16.60
N GLU A 27 -11.84 -40.73 -16.37
CA GLU A 27 -12.46 -39.46 -16.76
C GLU A 27 -13.26 -38.67 -15.70
N LEU A 28 -13.00 -38.82 -14.38
CA LEU A 28 -13.54 -37.87 -13.39
C LEU A 28 -12.64 -36.64 -13.14
N ASN A 29 -11.37 -36.69 -13.56
CA ASN A 29 -10.42 -35.58 -13.49
C ASN A 29 -10.07 -35.09 -14.91
N LYS A 30 -11.07 -34.62 -15.66
CA LYS A 30 -10.80 -33.84 -16.87
C LYS A 30 -10.43 -32.42 -16.45
N THR A 31 -9.14 -32.14 -16.26
CA THR A 31 -8.66 -30.76 -16.42
C THR A 31 -8.97 -30.35 -17.85
N ASN A 32 -9.67 -29.24 -18.05
CA ASN A 32 -10.01 -28.75 -19.39
C ASN A 32 -8.72 -28.69 -20.23
N PRO A 33 -8.55 -29.53 -21.28
CA PRO A 33 -7.31 -29.60 -22.05
C PRO A 33 -7.04 -28.32 -22.84
N ASN A 34 -8.03 -27.43 -22.94
CA ASN A 34 -7.93 -26.11 -23.56
C ASN A 34 -7.74 -24.99 -22.53
N SER A 35 -7.69 -25.28 -21.23
CA SER A 35 -7.38 -24.30 -20.19
C SER A 35 -5.93 -24.47 -19.75
N PRO A 36 -5.10 -23.41 -19.81
CA PRO A 36 -3.71 -23.52 -19.40
C PRO A 36 -3.62 -23.83 -17.89
N THR A 37 -2.94 -24.93 -17.54
CA THR A 37 -2.45 -25.14 -16.16
C THR A 37 -1.17 -24.34 -15.96
N VAL A 38 -0.83 -23.98 -14.72
CA VAL A 38 0.46 -23.29 -14.42
C VAL A 38 1.64 -24.05 -15.03
N ASN A 39 1.65 -25.38 -14.89
CA ASN A 39 2.68 -26.28 -15.44
C ASN A 39 2.79 -26.24 -16.98
N THR A 40 1.78 -25.72 -17.67
CA THR A 40 1.72 -25.65 -19.14
C THR A 40 1.68 -24.23 -19.69
N TYR A 41 1.65 -23.21 -18.83
CA TYR A 41 1.43 -21.81 -19.22
C TYR A 41 2.72 -21.02 -19.40
N PHE A 42 3.71 -21.13 -18.52
CA PHE A 42 4.90 -20.26 -18.57
C PHE A 42 6.00 -20.79 -19.51
N LYS A 43 5.75 -20.81 -20.82
CA LYS A 43 6.67 -21.36 -21.81
C LYS A 43 7.53 -20.29 -22.49
N ASN A 44 7.07 -19.05 -22.51
CA ASN A 44 7.77 -17.93 -23.15
C ASN A 44 7.65 -16.62 -22.35
N SER A 45 8.42 -15.63 -22.79
CA SER A 45 8.53 -14.33 -22.13
C SER A 45 7.23 -13.51 -22.13
N THR A 46 6.37 -13.69 -23.13
CA THR A 46 5.03 -13.07 -23.17
C THR A 46 4.11 -13.63 -22.08
N GLU A 47 4.12 -14.95 -21.88
CA GLU A 47 3.32 -15.60 -20.82
C GLU A 47 3.84 -15.22 -19.42
N LEU A 48 5.16 -15.12 -19.25
CA LEU A 48 5.77 -14.64 -18.00
C LEU A 48 5.44 -13.17 -17.73
N LEU A 49 5.40 -12.33 -18.76
CA LEU A 49 4.92 -10.95 -18.67
C LEU A 49 3.44 -10.90 -18.27
N GLY A 50 2.61 -11.80 -18.81
CA GLY A 50 1.21 -11.95 -18.37
C GLY A 50 1.09 -12.27 -16.88
N GLY A 51 1.90 -13.21 -16.37
CA GLY A 51 1.97 -13.51 -14.93
C GLY A 51 2.46 -12.31 -14.10
N THR A 52 3.41 -11.53 -14.63
CA THR A 52 3.91 -10.31 -13.98
C THR A 52 2.82 -9.25 -13.91
N ASN A 53 2.08 -9.03 -15.01
CA ASN A 53 0.94 -8.11 -15.04
C ASN A 53 -0.18 -8.54 -14.07
N ALA A 54 -0.36 -9.84 -13.83
CA ALA A 54 -1.29 -10.32 -12.81
C ALA A 54 -0.89 -9.87 -11.40
N ILE A 55 0.41 -9.69 -11.09
CA ILE A 55 0.86 -9.12 -9.81
C ILE A 55 0.41 -7.67 -9.68
N TYR A 56 0.62 -6.85 -10.72
CA TYR A 56 0.10 -5.48 -10.75
C TYR A 56 -1.42 -5.43 -10.66
N SER A 57 -2.14 -6.40 -11.24
CA SER A 57 -3.60 -6.41 -11.17
C SER A 57 -4.15 -6.51 -9.74
N ILE A 58 -3.63 -7.45 -8.94
CA ILE A 58 -4.05 -7.55 -7.52
C ILE A 58 -3.62 -6.31 -6.73
N PHE A 59 -2.47 -5.70 -7.05
CA PHE A 59 -2.01 -4.47 -6.42
C PHE A 59 -3.03 -3.31 -6.56
N HIS A 60 -3.66 -3.16 -7.73
CA HIS A 60 -4.71 -2.15 -7.95
C HIS A 60 -6.07 -2.50 -7.34
N SER A 61 -6.27 -3.74 -6.86
CA SER A 61 -7.58 -4.22 -6.42
C SER A 61 -8.17 -3.45 -5.24
N ALA A 62 -9.48 -3.62 -5.03
CA ALA A 62 -10.18 -3.11 -3.86
C ALA A 62 -9.54 -3.60 -2.55
N SER A 63 -9.04 -4.84 -2.51
CA SER A 63 -8.37 -5.38 -1.32
C SER A 63 -7.04 -4.70 -0.99
N LEU A 64 -6.44 -3.99 -1.96
CA LEU A 64 -5.20 -3.24 -1.81
C LEU A 64 -5.42 -1.76 -2.17
N ILE A 65 -4.66 -1.21 -3.13
CA ILE A 65 -4.52 0.24 -3.32
C ILE A 65 -5.83 0.89 -3.78
N GLY A 66 -6.72 0.15 -4.44
CA GLY A 66 -8.00 0.67 -4.92
C GLY A 66 -8.96 1.07 -3.79
N ARG A 67 -8.83 0.48 -2.59
CA ARG A 67 -9.66 0.83 -1.43
C ARG A 67 -9.06 0.52 -0.05
N GLU A 68 -8.93 -0.76 0.28
CA GLU A 68 -8.76 -1.18 1.68
C GLU A 68 -7.38 -0.85 2.24
N TRP A 69 -6.34 -0.81 1.40
CA TRP A 69 -4.98 -0.47 1.82
C TRP A 69 -4.90 0.95 2.38
N PHE A 70 -5.40 1.95 1.67
CA PHE A 70 -5.32 3.34 2.15
C PHE A 70 -6.12 3.54 3.43
N PHE A 71 -7.29 2.89 3.56
CA PHE A 71 -8.05 2.92 4.81
C PHE A 71 -7.26 2.31 5.96
N LEU A 72 -6.62 1.15 5.77
CA LEU A 72 -5.86 0.48 6.81
C LEU A 72 -4.69 1.35 7.31
N HIS A 73 -4.02 2.07 6.40
CA HIS A 73 -2.94 2.97 6.77
C HIS A 73 -3.43 4.24 7.45
N ASP A 74 -4.39 4.93 6.84
CA ASP A 74 -4.86 6.23 7.33
C ASP A 74 -5.58 6.11 8.67
N THR A 75 -6.43 5.11 8.86
CA THR A 75 -7.14 4.91 10.14
C THR A 75 -6.21 4.53 11.31
N ARG A 76 -4.96 4.15 11.04
CA ARG A 76 -3.92 3.91 12.07
C ARG A 76 -2.96 5.09 12.25
N SER A 77 -3.25 6.22 11.63
CA SER A 77 -2.49 7.47 11.74
C SER A 77 -3.19 8.48 12.65
N ASP A 78 -2.55 9.62 12.90
CA ASP A 78 -3.15 10.83 13.47
C ASP A 78 -3.49 11.90 12.40
N ASP A 79 -3.41 11.57 11.10
CA ASP A 79 -3.71 12.52 10.02
C ASP A 79 -5.22 12.70 9.80
N VAL A 80 -6.02 11.71 10.19
CA VAL A 80 -7.45 11.64 9.91
C VAL A 80 -8.32 11.62 11.17
N SER A 81 -9.56 12.07 11.00
CA SER A 81 -10.68 11.89 11.92
C SER A 81 -11.88 11.30 11.18
N ALA A 82 -12.84 10.73 11.92
CA ALA A 82 -14.08 10.24 11.32
C ALA A 82 -14.85 11.41 10.70
N GLY A 83 -15.17 11.28 9.41
CA GLY A 83 -15.92 12.28 8.67
C GLY A 83 -17.42 12.25 8.94
N GLY A 84 -17.95 11.23 9.62
CA GLY A 84 -19.34 11.18 10.08
C GLY A 84 -19.88 9.76 10.19
N GLY A 85 -21.20 9.62 10.22
CA GLY A 85 -21.89 8.32 10.33
C GLY A 85 -21.78 7.41 9.10
N GLN A 86 -21.23 7.91 7.99
CA GLN A 86 -20.95 7.10 6.79
C GLN A 86 -19.82 6.09 7.01
N LEU A 87 -18.90 6.37 7.96
CA LEU A 87 -17.73 5.53 8.20
C LEU A 87 -18.17 4.17 8.76
N GLU A 88 -17.97 3.13 7.94
CA GLU A 88 -18.39 1.77 8.26
C GLU A 88 -17.70 1.24 9.54
N PRO A 89 -18.38 0.38 10.33
CA PRO A 89 -17.85 -0.10 11.61
C PRO A 89 -16.43 -0.71 11.56
N PRO A 90 -16.05 -1.53 10.55
CA PRO A 90 -14.68 -2.08 10.50
C PRO A 90 -13.59 -1.00 10.39
N ARG A 91 -13.86 0.10 9.67
CA ARG A 91 -12.95 1.24 9.55
C ARG A 91 -12.93 2.07 10.83
N ALA A 92 -14.10 2.28 11.44
CA ALA A 92 -14.22 2.97 12.73
C ALA A 92 -13.48 2.22 13.85
N GLN A 93 -13.50 0.88 13.84
CA GLN A 93 -12.76 0.03 14.78
C GLN A 93 -11.24 0.19 14.68
N LEU A 94 -10.71 0.36 13.46
CA LEU A 94 -9.29 0.68 13.26
C LEU A 94 -8.98 2.07 13.82
N LEU A 95 -9.83 3.05 13.47
CA LEU A 95 -9.65 4.45 13.87
C LEU A 95 -9.70 4.67 15.39
N ASN A 96 -10.45 3.86 16.14
CA ASN A 96 -10.66 4.05 17.58
C ASN A 96 -9.97 3.01 18.48
N GLY A 97 -9.14 2.12 17.91
CA GLY A 97 -8.42 1.09 18.67
C GLY A 97 -9.25 -0.10 19.14
N ALA A 98 -10.45 -0.29 18.59
CA ALA A 98 -11.33 -1.44 18.85
C ALA A 98 -11.10 -2.61 17.87
N THR A 99 -9.94 -2.67 17.21
CA THR A 99 -9.60 -3.73 16.25
C THR A 99 -9.53 -5.10 16.92
N THR A 100 -10.06 -6.12 16.23
CA THR A 100 -10.00 -7.54 16.61
C THR A 100 -9.48 -8.37 15.43
N ALA A 101 -9.14 -9.65 15.68
CA ALA A 101 -8.68 -10.59 14.65
C ALA A 101 -9.71 -10.87 13.53
N THR A 102 -10.95 -10.42 13.69
CA THR A 102 -12.03 -10.59 12.71
C THR A 102 -12.34 -9.31 11.93
N ASN A 103 -11.52 -8.26 12.05
CA ASN A 103 -11.75 -7.00 11.35
C ASN A 103 -11.64 -7.18 9.81
N ALA A 104 -12.71 -6.83 9.10
CA ALA A 104 -12.83 -7.12 7.66
C ALA A 104 -11.82 -6.35 6.78
N VAL A 105 -11.48 -5.11 7.11
CA VAL A 105 -10.52 -4.28 6.35
C VAL A 105 -9.12 -4.90 6.45
N MET A 106 -8.69 -5.17 7.69
CA MET A 106 -7.43 -5.83 7.97
C MET A 106 -7.31 -7.18 7.24
N ASN A 107 -8.37 -8.00 7.30
CA ASN A 107 -8.38 -9.32 6.65
C ASN A 107 -8.33 -9.22 5.12
N SER A 108 -9.00 -8.23 4.53
CA SER A 108 -8.95 -7.99 3.08
C SER A 108 -7.54 -7.63 2.61
N VAL A 109 -6.86 -6.72 3.31
CA VAL A 109 -5.47 -6.34 3.00
C VAL A 109 -4.53 -7.53 3.19
N TRP A 110 -4.65 -8.28 4.29
CA TRP A 110 -3.85 -9.49 4.52
C TRP A 110 -3.95 -10.46 3.33
N ASN A 111 -5.18 -10.79 2.90
CA ASN A 111 -5.40 -11.68 1.78
C ASN A 111 -4.84 -11.13 0.47
N GLY A 112 -5.03 -9.83 0.20
CA GLY A 112 -4.45 -9.18 -0.98
C GLY A 112 -2.93 -9.29 -1.04
N LEU A 113 -2.24 -9.09 0.09
CA LEU A 113 -0.79 -9.20 0.20
C LEU A 113 -0.30 -10.64 -0.02
N TYR A 114 -1.00 -11.66 0.50
CA TYR A 114 -0.64 -13.05 0.21
C TYR A 114 -0.93 -13.46 -1.25
N THR A 115 -1.95 -12.90 -1.88
CA THR A 115 -2.18 -13.08 -3.33
C THR A 115 -1.05 -12.48 -4.15
N VAL A 116 -0.53 -11.29 -3.77
CA VAL A 116 0.67 -10.70 -4.37
C VAL A 116 1.87 -11.65 -4.23
N ILE A 117 2.12 -12.17 -3.03
CA ILE A 117 3.21 -13.11 -2.77
C ILE A 117 3.08 -14.38 -3.61
N HIS A 118 1.88 -14.96 -3.70
CA HIS A 118 1.65 -16.16 -4.48
C HIS A 118 1.92 -15.94 -5.98
N ARG A 119 1.42 -14.84 -6.55
CA ARG A 119 1.64 -14.48 -7.96
C ARG A 119 3.11 -14.16 -8.24
N ALA A 120 3.78 -13.46 -7.33
CA ALA A 120 5.21 -13.20 -7.41
C ALA A 120 6.03 -14.49 -7.38
N ASN A 121 5.75 -15.39 -6.43
CA ASN A 121 6.41 -16.70 -6.35
C ASN A 121 6.22 -17.50 -7.64
N THR A 122 5.03 -17.45 -8.24
CA THR A 122 4.74 -18.11 -9.51
C THR A 122 5.64 -17.59 -10.64
N VAL A 123 5.77 -16.26 -10.80
CA VAL A 123 6.68 -15.66 -11.80
C VAL A 123 8.14 -16.01 -11.51
N ILE A 124 8.57 -15.93 -10.25
CA ILE A 124 9.95 -16.20 -9.84
C ILE A 124 10.33 -17.67 -10.10
N ASP A 125 9.46 -18.62 -9.73
CA ASP A 125 9.76 -20.05 -9.86
C ASP A 125 9.69 -20.54 -11.31
N ASN A 126 8.86 -19.92 -12.16
CA ASN A 126 8.76 -20.29 -13.59
C ASN A 126 9.72 -19.50 -14.49
N GLY A 127 10.26 -18.37 -14.04
CA GLY A 127 11.22 -17.56 -14.78
C GLY A 127 12.38 -18.36 -15.37
N PRO A 128 13.05 -19.27 -14.62
CA PRO A 128 14.15 -20.08 -15.14
C PRO A 128 13.82 -20.90 -16.39
N GLU A 129 12.58 -21.32 -16.61
CA GLU A 129 12.19 -22.14 -17.77
C GLU A 129 12.06 -21.31 -19.06
N VAL A 130 11.93 -19.99 -18.95
CA VAL A 130 11.75 -19.07 -20.07
C VAL A 130 13.12 -18.69 -20.66
N LYS A 131 13.32 -18.98 -21.96
CA LYS A 131 14.63 -18.81 -22.63
C LYS A 131 14.60 -17.94 -23.90
N ASP A 132 13.42 -17.60 -24.41
CA ASP A 132 13.21 -16.88 -25.68
C ASP A 132 13.64 -15.40 -25.60
N ASN A 133 13.50 -14.76 -24.45
CA ASN A 133 13.95 -13.39 -24.22
C ASN A 133 14.44 -13.21 -22.78
N THR A 134 15.75 -13.30 -22.59
CA THR A 134 16.38 -13.23 -21.26
C THR A 134 16.22 -11.87 -20.61
N ALA A 135 16.29 -10.77 -21.37
CA ALA A 135 16.14 -9.43 -20.83
C ALA A 135 14.73 -9.19 -20.28
N LEU A 136 13.69 -9.55 -21.05
CA LEU A 136 12.30 -9.45 -20.57
C LEU A 136 12.06 -10.37 -19.38
N ARG A 137 12.55 -11.62 -19.43
CA ARG A 137 12.45 -12.55 -18.30
C ARG A 137 13.08 -11.99 -17.03
N ASP A 138 14.31 -11.51 -17.10
CA ASP A 138 15.06 -11.03 -15.94
C ASP A 138 14.36 -9.81 -15.32
N ARG A 139 13.84 -8.91 -16.17
CA ARG A 139 13.00 -7.80 -15.73
C ARG A 139 11.72 -8.28 -15.04
N CYS A 140 10.97 -9.22 -15.63
CA CYS A 140 9.76 -9.79 -15.02
C CYS A 140 10.04 -10.42 -13.64
N VAL A 141 11.14 -11.17 -13.51
CA VAL A 141 11.55 -11.76 -12.22
C VAL A 141 11.95 -10.68 -11.21
N ALA A 142 12.63 -9.62 -11.64
CA ALA A 142 12.98 -8.49 -10.78
C ALA A 142 11.74 -7.70 -10.31
N GLU A 143 10.76 -7.46 -11.19
CA GLU A 143 9.46 -6.86 -10.85
C GLU A 143 8.70 -7.75 -9.84
N ALA A 144 8.67 -9.07 -10.05
CA ALA A 144 8.04 -10.00 -9.11
C ALA A 144 8.71 -9.97 -7.73
N LYS A 145 10.04 -9.91 -7.67
CA LYS A 145 10.77 -9.74 -6.40
C LYS A 145 10.46 -8.40 -5.74
N PHE A 146 10.37 -7.31 -6.50
CA PHE A 146 9.96 -6.00 -5.96
C PHE A 146 8.62 -6.11 -5.23
N PHE A 147 7.60 -6.69 -5.86
CA PHE A 147 6.28 -6.85 -5.23
C PHE A 147 6.27 -7.82 -4.06
N ARG A 148 7.03 -8.92 -4.12
CA ARG A 148 7.15 -9.83 -2.96
C ARG A 148 7.81 -9.15 -1.78
N GLY A 149 8.87 -8.38 -2.03
CA GLY A 149 9.54 -7.54 -1.02
C GLY A 149 8.62 -6.47 -0.45
N TRP A 150 7.86 -5.77 -1.30
CA TRP A 150 6.84 -4.81 -0.86
C TRP A 150 5.76 -5.48 -0.01
N ALA A 151 5.18 -6.59 -0.45
CA ALA A 151 4.10 -7.26 0.26
C ALA A 151 4.56 -7.78 1.64
N TYR A 152 5.76 -8.36 1.72
CA TYR A 152 6.34 -8.75 3.01
C TYR A 152 6.69 -7.55 3.88
N PHE A 153 7.11 -6.41 3.31
CA PHE A 153 7.32 -5.19 4.07
C PHE A 153 6.01 -4.67 4.68
N GLU A 154 4.93 -4.63 3.91
CA GLU A 154 3.60 -4.28 4.42
C GLU A 154 3.21 -5.24 5.56
N LEU A 155 3.30 -6.56 5.33
CA LEU A 155 2.96 -7.58 6.33
C LEU A 155 3.77 -7.44 7.62
N VAL A 156 5.10 -7.34 7.53
CA VAL A 156 5.96 -7.29 8.74
C VAL A 156 5.80 -5.97 9.50
N SER A 157 5.57 -4.86 8.79
CA SER A 157 5.39 -3.54 9.41
C SER A 157 4.05 -3.40 10.12
N LEU A 158 3.06 -4.22 9.75
CA LEU A 158 1.69 -4.15 10.25
C LEU A 158 1.37 -5.29 11.24
N TRP A 159 1.82 -6.53 10.99
CA TRP A 159 1.52 -7.72 11.80
C TRP A 159 2.74 -8.37 12.45
N GLY A 160 3.97 -7.89 12.19
CA GLY A 160 5.18 -8.48 12.73
C GLY A 160 5.52 -9.82 12.07
N GLY A 161 5.79 -10.86 12.86
CA GLY A 161 6.13 -12.18 12.30
C GLY A 161 4.94 -12.81 11.58
N VAL A 162 5.14 -13.30 10.35
CA VAL A 162 4.08 -13.86 9.51
C VAL A 162 4.54 -15.14 8.79
N PRO A 163 3.64 -15.99 8.28
CA PRO A 163 4.00 -17.10 7.40
C PRO A 163 4.85 -16.68 6.20
N LEU A 164 5.99 -17.35 6.01
CA LEU A 164 6.97 -16.97 4.98
C LEU A 164 6.95 -17.99 3.81
N TYR A 165 6.23 -17.65 2.75
CA TYR A 165 6.18 -18.39 1.49
C TYR A 165 7.15 -17.78 0.46
N THR A 166 8.26 -18.46 0.19
CA THR A 166 9.27 -18.03 -0.81
C THR A 166 9.22 -18.84 -2.11
N LYS A 167 8.29 -19.78 -2.18
CA LYS A 167 8.03 -20.67 -3.30
C LYS A 167 6.55 -20.72 -3.64
N GLN A 168 6.25 -21.08 -4.87
CA GLN A 168 4.88 -21.26 -5.33
C GLN A 168 4.21 -22.36 -4.49
N VAL A 169 3.04 -22.02 -3.93
CA VAL A 169 2.16 -23.00 -3.27
C VAL A 169 1.35 -23.71 -4.34
N THR A 170 1.43 -25.03 -4.40
CA THR A 170 0.79 -25.89 -5.40
C THR A 170 -0.25 -26.83 -4.80
N SER A 171 -0.37 -26.87 -3.47
CA SER A 171 -1.37 -27.65 -2.74
C SER A 171 -1.81 -26.90 -1.47
N PRO A 172 -3.09 -27.01 -1.06
CA PRO A 172 -3.60 -26.35 0.15
C PRO A 172 -2.91 -26.77 1.45
N ASP A 173 -2.24 -27.92 1.48
CA ASP A 173 -1.58 -28.43 2.70
C ASP A 173 -0.16 -27.89 2.93
N GLN A 174 0.36 -27.05 2.02
CA GLN A 174 1.73 -26.52 2.09
C GLN A 174 1.87 -25.33 3.05
N PHE A 175 1.18 -25.37 4.18
CA PHE A 175 1.23 -24.33 5.21
C PHE A 175 2.65 -24.05 5.69
N GLN A 176 2.94 -22.77 5.96
CA GLN A 176 4.18 -22.33 6.59
C GLN A 176 3.91 -21.84 8.02
N PRO A 177 4.82 -22.10 8.97
CA PRO A 177 4.74 -21.48 10.29
C PRO A 177 4.96 -19.97 10.20
N ARG A 178 4.54 -19.24 11.24
CA ARG A 178 4.98 -17.84 11.41
C ARG A 178 6.50 -17.80 11.51
N ALA A 179 7.11 -17.00 10.64
CA ALA A 179 8.52 -16.66 10.75
C ALA A 179 8.71 -15.51 11.74
N THR A 180 9.92 -15.36 12.26
CA THR A 180 10.28 -14.22 13.11
C THR A 180 10.27 -12.92 12.29
N VAL A 181 10.10 -11.78 12.97
CA VAL A 181 10.19 -10.45 12.34
C VAL A 181 11.49 -10.30 11.55
N ASP A 182 12.62 -10.71 12.13
CA ASP A 182 13.93 -10.61 11.48
C ASP A 182 14.04 -11.49 10.22
N ALA A 183 13.45 -12.69 10.23
CA ALA A 183 13.43 -13.56 9.05
C ALA A 183 12.60 -12.98 7.90
N VAL A 184 11.45 -12.37 8.21
CA VAL A 184 10.63 -11.69 7.20
C VAL A 184 11.36 -10.47 6.64
N TYR A 185 11.99 -9.65 7.49
CA TYR A 185 12.83 -8.52 7.03
C TYR A 185 14.02 -8.99 6.18
N ALA A 186 14.65 -10.11 6.51
CA ALA A 186 15.73 -10.67 5.69
C ALA A 186 15.24 -10.99 4.26
N GLN A 187 14.04 -11.56 4.13
CA GLN A 187 13.42 -11.79 2.81
C GLN A 187 13.11 -10.47 2.08
N VAL A 188 12.55 -9.48 2.78
CA VAL A 188 12.30 -8.14 2.23
C VAL A 188 13.57 -7.52 1.67
N PHE A 189 14.66 -7.52 2.45
CA PHE A 189 15.93 -6.94 2.03
C PHE A 189 16.55 -7.68 0.85
N GLN A 190 16.48 -9.01 0.84
CA GLN A 190 17.00 -9.80 -0.28
C GLN A 190 16.24 -9.49 -1.56
N ASP A 191 14.90 -9.54 -1.53
CA ASP A 191 14.07 -9.34 -2.70
C ASP A 191 14.22 -7.92 -3.28
N LEU A 192 14.24 -6.89 -2.42
CA LEU A 192 14.37 -5.51 -2.87
C LEU A 192 15.77 -5.18 -3.40
N LYS A 193 16.83 -5.80 -2.85
CA LYS A 193 18.20 -5.71 -3.41
C LYS A 193 18.29 -6.37 -4.77
N ASP A 194 17.76 -7.58 -4.90
CA ASP A 194 17.74 -8.31 -6.17
C ASP A 194 16.93 -7.56 -7.22
N ALA A 195 15.78 -6.99 -6.83
CA ALA A 195 14.98 -6.14 -7.71
C ALA A 195 15.74 -4.89 -8.15
N ALA A 196 16.38 -4.17 -7.22
CA ALA A 196 17.20 -2.99 -7.57
C ALA A 196 18.36 -3.35 -8.52
N ALA A 197 18.94 -4.54 -8.41
CA ALA A 197 19.98 -5.01 -9.32
C ALA A 197 19.44 -5.36 -10.72
N GLY A 198 18.22 -5.91 -10.82
CA GLY A 198 17.62 -6.39 -12.06
C GLY A 198 16.70 -5.41 -12.80
N LEU A 199 16.28 -4.32 -12.17
CA LEU A 199 15.39 -3.33 -12.78
C LEU A 199 16.15 -2.18 -13.46
N ASP A 200 15.51 -1.61 -14.48
CA ASP A 200 16.01 -0.43 -15.17
C ASP A 200 15.84 0.84 -14.33
N ALA A 201 16.72 1.83 -14.53
CA ALA A 201 16.63 3.12 -13.85
C ALA A 201 15.42 3.94 -14.32
N VAL A 202 15.07 3.81 -15.61
CA VAL A 202 13.95 4.47 -16.27
C VAL A 202 13.27 3.46 -17.19
N THR A 203 11.96 3.61 -17.39
CA THR A 203 11.16 2.75 -18.27
C THR A 203 10.26 3.63 -19.15
N THR A 204 10.01 3.20 -20.38
CA THR A 204 8.99 3.81 -21.25
C THR A 204 7.59 3.23 -21.02
N ASP A 205 7.51 2.04 -20.40
CA ASP A 205 6.26 1.43 -19.94
C ASP A 205 5.99 1.95 -18.52
N LEU A 206 5.35 3.12 -18.45
CA LEU A 206 5.10 3.86 -17.21
C LEU A 206 4.21 3.05 -16.25
N GLY A 207 4.47 3.20 -14.95
CA GLY A 207 3.81 2.41 -13.90
C GLY A 207 4.56 1.13 -13.51
N ARG A 208 5.55 0.69 -14.30
CA ARG A 208 6.41 -0.43 -13.88
C ARG A 208 7.39 -0.03 -12.79
N ALA A 209 7.68 -0.99 -11.90
CA ALA A 209 8.71 -0.84 -10.90
C ALA A 209 10.08 -0.58 -11.54
N THR A 210 10.80 0.39 -10.99
CA THR A 210 12.15 0.79 -11.43
C THR A 210 13.18 0.49 -10.35
N LYS A 211 14.46 0.61 -10.72
CA LYS A 211 15.57 0.59 -9.75
C LYS A 211 15.41 1.63 -8.65
N GLY A 212 14.93 2.83 -9.00
CA GLY A 212 14.62 3.89 -8.03
C GLY A 212 13.55 3.47 -7.04
N ALA A 213 12.45 2.87 -7.52
CA ALA A 213 11.39 2.34 -6.69
C ALA A 213 11.87 1.23 -5.72
N ALA A 214 12.66 0.28 -6.23
CA ALA A 214 13.22 -0.79 -5.41
C ALA A 214 14.16 -0.27 -4.31
N ASN A 215 15.05 0.68 -4.65
CA ASN A 215 15.94 1.31 -3.68
C ASN A 215 15.18 2.17 -2.65
N ALA A 216 14.13 2.88 -3.06
CA ALA A 216 13.35 3.69 -2.13
C ALA A 216 12.55 2.82 -1.15
N MET A 217 11.95 1.72 -1.62
CA MET A 217 11.27 0.75 -0.76
C MET A 217 12.27 0.03 0.16
N LEU A 218 13.47 -0.30 -0.33
CA LEU A 218 14.55 -0.87 0.49
C LEU A 218 14.98 0.09 1.60
N GLY A 219 15.14 1.37 1.27
CA GLY A 219 15.43 2.44 2.22
C GLY A 219 14.34 2.55 3.30
N ARG A 220 13.07 2.55 2.90
CA ARG A 220 11.92 2.54 3.82
C ARG A 220 11.93 1.32 4.75
N ALA A 221 12.23 0.14 4.23
CA ALA A 221 12.30 -1.09 5.01
C ALA A 221 13.46 -1.07 6.04
N TYR A 222 14.65 -0.64 5.63
CA TYR A 222 15.79 -0.47 6.54
C TYR A 222 15.50 0.56 7.63
N LEU A 223 14.91 1.70 7.24
CA LEU A 223 14.52 2.75 8.17
C LEU A 223 13.56 2.21 9.23
N GLN A 224 12.54 1.44 8.82
CA GLN A 224 11.57 0.82 9.74
C GLN A 224 12.23 -0.14 10.74
N LYS A 225 13.32 -0.81 10.35
CA LYS A 225 14.11 -1.68 11.23
C LYS A 225 15.07 -0.91 12.16
N GLY A 226 15.21 0.40 11.95
CA GLY A 226 16.17 1.25 12.66
C GLY A 226 17.60 1.16 12.13
N ASP A 227 17.79 0.59 10.93
CA ASP A 227 19.09 0.49 10.28
C ASP A 227 19.34 1.71 9.38
N TYR A 228 19.65 2.83 10.02
CA TYR A 228 19.80 4.12 9.35
C TYR A 228 20.98 4.18 8.36
N ALA A 229 22.03 3.38 8.59
CA ALA A 229 23.19 3.34 7.70
C ALA A 229 22.84 2.69 6.36
N ASN A 230 22.22 1.51 6.39
CA ASN A 230 21.78 0.85 5.16
C ASN A 230 20.59 1.57 4.51
N ALA A 231 19.69 2.17 5.30
CA ALA A 231 18.63 3.03 4.78
C ALA A 231 19.21 4.19 3.97
N LYS A 232 20.15 4.95 4.54
CA LYS A 232 20.83 6.05 3.83
C LYS A 232 21.49 5.57 2.54
N ALA A 233 22.21 4.45 2.57
CA ALA A 233 22.88 3.91 1.39
C ALA A 233 21.88 3.57 0.27
N ALA A 234 20.76 2.91 0.61
CA ALA A 234 19.71 2.59 -0.36
C ALA A 234 19.02 3.86 -0.91
N LEU A 235 18.72 4.83 -0.05
CA LEU A 235 18.06 6.09 -0.44
C LEU A 235 18.93 6.96 -1.35
N LEU A 236 20.23 7.02 -1.13
CA LEU A 236 21.16 7.71 -2.03
C LEU A 236 21.26 7.02 -3.40
N ALA A 237 21.02 5.71 -3.46
CA ALA A 237 20.98 4.94 -4.71
C ALA A 237 19.65 5.09 -5.48
N VAL A 238 18.66 5.81 -4.96
CA VAL A 238 17.41 6.10 -5.68
C VAL A 238 17.65 7.02 -6.87
N ASN A 239 18.49 8.04 -6.69
CA ASN A 239 18.71 9.08 -7.70
C ASN A 239 20.21 9.40 -7.83
N PRO A 240 21.05 8.43 -8.22
CA PRO A 240 22.49 8.62 -8.27
C PRO A 240 22.84 9.76 -9.25
N GLY A 241 23.51 10.80 -8.76
CA GLY A 241 23.86 11.98 -9.56
C GLY A 241 22.71 12.95 -9.84
N GLY A 242 21.49 12.71 -9.31
CA GLY A 242 20.40 13.69 -9.34
C GLY A 242 19.69 13.87 -10.69
N SER A 243 19.81 12.92 -11.61
CA SER A 243 19.36 13.08 -13.01
C SER A 243 17.95 12.57 -13.31
N VAL A 244 17.37 11.70 -12.46
CA VAL A 244 16.08 11.04 -12.74
C VAL A 244 14.94 11.74 -12.01
N TYR A 245 15.10 11.92 -10.70
CA TYR A 245 14.04 12.46 -9.84
C TYR A 245 14.34 13.89 -9.37
N LYS A 246 13.30 14.71 -9.25
CA LYS A 246 13.37 16.04 -8.63
C LYS A 246 12.01 16.44 -8.05
N LEU A 247 12.01 17.36 -7.09
CA LEU A 247 10.77 17.97 -6.62
C LEU A 247 10.11 18.74 -7.76
N ARG A 248 8.78 18.67 -7.85
CA ARG A 248 7.98 19.55 -8.72
C ARG A 248 7.93 20.95 -8.12
N ASP A 249 8.12 21.96 -8.97
CA ASP A 249 7.97 23.37 -8.60
C ASP A 249 6.58 23.63 -8.01
N ASN A 250 5.54 23.10 -8.64
CA ASN A 250 4.18 23.11 -8.15
C ASN A 250 3.87 21.84 -7.34
N TYR A 251 3.48 22.01 -6.07
CA TYR A 251 3.13 20.93 -5.16
C TYR A 251 1.93 20.11 -5.64
N MET A 252 0.93 20.76 -6.24
CA MET A 252 -0.33 20.13 -6.64
C MET A 252 -0.20 19.15 -7.81
N ASP A 253 0.86 19.28 -8.62
CA ASP A 253 1.14 18.36 -9.74
C ASP A 253 1.35 16.91 -9.28
N ASN A 254 1.55 16.68 -7.97
CA ASN A 254 1.66 15.34 -7.41
C ASN A 254 0.32 14.65 -7.16
N PHE A 255 -0.81 15.35 -7.33
CA PHE A 255 -2.11 14.90 -6.83
C PHE A 255 -3.25 15.04 -7.86
N ASP A 256 -2.92 15.34 -9.12
CA ASP A 256 -3.85 15.44 -10.24
C ASP A 256 -3.55 14.35 -11.30
N GLU A 257 -4.45 14.23 -12.29
CA GLU A 257 -4.31 13.27 -13.40
C GLU A 257 -3.40 13.83 -14.52
N GLU A 258 -3.36 15.16 -14.67
CA GLU A 258 -2.66 15.83 -15.77
C GLU A 258 -1.12 15.75 -15.65
N HIS A 259 -0.61 15.52 -14.44
CA HIS A 259 0.82 15.46 -14.15
C HIS A 259 1.26 14.12 -13.51
N GLU A 260 0.57 13.03 -13.82
CA GLU A 260 1.01 11.68 -13.48
C GLU A 260 2.39 11.35 -14.07
N PHE A 261 3.15 10.47 -13.41
CA PHE A 261 4.52 10.10 -13.80
C PHE A 261 5.48 11.28 -13.96
N ASN A 262 5.21 12.39 -13.29
CA ASN A 262 6.15 13.51 -13.25
C ASN A 262 7.46 13.10 -12.55
N ASN A 263 8.48 13.95 -12.64
CA ASN A 263 9.82 13.65 -12.09
C ASN A 263 9.93 13.60 -10.56
N GLU A 264 8.89 13.91 -9.80
CA GLU A 264 8.84 13.63 -8.36
C GLU A 264 8.26 12.23 -8.08
N SER A 265 7.57 11.63 -9.04
CA SER A 265 7.01 10.28 -8.94
C SER A 265 8.09 9.21 -9.02
N ILE A 266 8.16 8.34 -8.00
CA ILE A 266 9.10 7.19 -7.99
C ILE A 266 8.35 5.90 -8.31
N PHE A 267 7.18 5.71 -7.69
CA PHE A 267 6.32 4.56 -7.94
C PHE A 267 4.84 4.94 -7.71
N GLU A 268 4.00 4.61 -8.69
CA GLU A 268 2.57 4.90 -8.70
C GLU A 268 1.78 3.60 -8.90
N ALA A 269 0.66 3.48 -8.18
CA ALA A 269 -0.40 2.56 -8.57
C ALA A 269 -1.24 3.28 -9.63
N VAL A 270 -1.36 2.65 -10.80
CA VAL A 270 -1.96 3.26 -11.99
C VAL A 270 -3.46 3.02 -12.00
N PHE A 271 -4.21 4.11 -12.10
CA PHE A 271 -5.65 4.13 -12.20
C PHE A 271 -6.06 4.93 -13.45
N PHE A 272 -7.31 4.75 -13.88
CA PHE A 272 -7.95 5.53 -14.93
C PHE A 272 -9.47 5.52 -14.71
N ASP A 273 -10.14 6.56 -15.20
CA ASP A 273 -11.60 6.59 -15.24
C ASP A 273 -12.11 5.79 -16.44
N ARG A 274 -12.89 4.75 -16.16
CA ARG A 274 -13.54 3.92 -17.18
C ARG A 274 -14.70 4.62 -17.89
N GLY A 275 -15.23 5.70 -17.31
CA GLY A 275 -16.40 6.41 -17.80
C GLY A 275 -17.73 5.64 -17.65
N ASP A 276 -17.72 4.48 -16.98
CA ASP A 276 -18.90 3.64 -16.74
C ASP A 276 -19.41 3.69 -15.30
N ASN A 277 -18.76 4.49 -14.45
CA ASN A 277 -19.09 4.67 -13.04
C ASN A 277 -19.13 3.36 -12.22
N ASN A 278 -18.37 2.34 -12.65
CA ASN A 278 -18.38 1.02 -12.02
C ASN A 278 -17.10 0.78 -11.23
N PHE A 279 -17.23 0.29 -10.00
CA PHE A 279 -16.11 -0.20 -9.19
C PHE A 279 -16.36 -1.64 -8.78
N ASN A 280 -15.36 -2.50 -8.97
CA ASN A 280 -15.46 -3.88 -8.59
C ASN A 280 -15.08 -4.09 -7.12
N TRP A 281 -16.08 -3.92 -6.24
CA TRP A 281 -15.94 -4.04 -4.78
C TRP A 281 -15.42 -5.40 -4.29
N GLY A 282 -15.65 -6.47 -5.07
CA GLY A 282 -15.24 -7.83 -4.75
C GLY A 282 -13.99 -8.30 -5.47
N TYR A 283 -13.31 -7.42 -6.23
CA TYR A 283 -12.19 -7.83 -7.06
C TYR A 283 -10.99 -8.29 -6.23
N THR A 284 -10.59 -9.54 -6.44
CA THR A 284 -9.40 -10.17 -5.84
C THR A 284 -8.23 -10.31 -6.81
N GLY A 285 -8.29 -9.69 -8.00
CA GLY A 285 -7.26 -9.87 -9.03
C GLY A 285 -7.56 -10.92 -10.09
N ASP A 286 -8.66 -11.69 -9.97
CA ASP A 286 -8.91 -12.90 -10.79
C ASP A 286 -10.18 -12.87 -11.66
N ASP A 287 -11.10 -11.91 -11.44
CA ASP A 287 -12.44 -11.98 -12.04
C ASP A 287 -12.71 -10.99 -13.18
N ASN A 288 -13.10 -11.58 -14.32
CA ASN A 288 -13.69 -10.96 -15.52
C ASN A 288 -12.81 -9.87 -16.22
N PRO A 289 -12.31 -10.13 -17.45
CA PRO A 289 -11.56 -9.12 -18.21
C PRO A 289 -12.40 -7.88 -18.62
N ASN A 290 -13.72 -7.87 -18.41
CA ASN A 290 -14.58 -6.69 -18.55
C ASN A 290 -14.78 -5.94 -17.21
N ALA A 291 -14.36 -6.52 -16.09
CA ALA A 291 -14.40 -5.93 -14.75
C ALA A 291 -13.03 -5.34 -14.34
N GLN A 292 -12.23 -4.92 -15.33
CA GLN A 292 -10.88 -4.37 -15.13
C GLN A 292 -10.84 -3.35 -13.97
N PRO A 293 -9.92 -3.54 -13.00
CA PRO A 293 -9.98 -2.97 -11.65
C PRO A 293 -9.26 -1.64 -11.48
N GLN A 294 -8.79 -1.02 -12.56
CA GLN A 294 -7.84 0.07 -12.49
C GLN A 294 -8.55 1.41 -12.28
N SER A 295 -9.44 1.48 -11.29
CA SER A 295 -9.95 2.74 -10.76
C SER A 295 -9.81 2.71 -9.25
N THR A 296 -9.69 3.88 -8.62
CA THR A 296 -9.66 4.01 -7.16
C THR A 296 -10.97 4.62 -6.68
N VAL A 297 -11.45 4.25 -5.50
CA VAL A 297 -12.57 4.96 -4.86
C VAL A 297 -12.10 6.03 -3.88
N ARG A 298 -10.80 6.30 -3.78
CA ARG A 298 -10.26 7.27 -2.81
C ARG A 298 -10.92 8.65 -2.91
N ASN A 299 -11.13 9.15 -4.13
CA ASN A 299 -11.83 10.42 -4.34
C ASN A 299 -13.26 10.38 -3.81
N GLN A 300 -14.01 9.28 -4.03
CA GLN A 300 -15.38 9.13 -3.56
C GLN A 300 -15.43 8.99 -2.04
N GLU A 301 -14.47 8.26 -1.48
CA GLU A 301 -14.36 7.98 -0.05
C GLU A 301 -14.08 9.27 0.74
N TYR A 302 -13.18 10.17 0.28
CA TYR A 302 -12.72 11.34 1.06
C TYR A 302 -13.19 12.70 0.52
N SER A 303 -13.85 12.76 -0.64
CA SER A 303 -14.30 14.02 -1.24
C SER A 303 -15.24 14.80 -0.32
N PRO A 304 -15.12 16.14 -0.27
CA PRO A 304 -16.05 17.00 0.44
C PRO A 304 -17.51 16.80 0.01
N ILE A 305 -17.75 16.49 -1.27
CA ILE A 305 -19.09 16.43 -1.88
C ILE A 305 -19.52 15.00 -2.23
N ALA A 306 -18.91 14.00 -1.56
CA ALA A 306 -19.30 12.58 -1.64
C ALA A 306 -19.47 11.98 -0.23
N TRP A 307 -18.90 10.80 0.01
CA TRP A 307 -19.07 10.04 1.25
C TRP A 307 -18.35 10.66 2.43
N ARG A 308 -17.21 11.32 2.18
CA ARG A 308 -16.44 12.05 3.19
C ARG A 308 -16.23 11.20 4.45
N ASN A 309 -15.82 9.95 4.25
CA ASN A 309 -15.66 8.95 5.30
C ASN A 309 -14.60 9.34 6.33
N LEU A 310 -13.49 9.93 5.85
CA LEU A 310 -12.44 10.48 6.69
C LEU A 310 -12.19 11.94 6.32
N ILE A 311 -11.89 12.74 7.33
CA ILE A 311 -11.58 14.16 7.22
C ILE A 311 -10.20 14.41 7.83
N PRO A 312 -9.50 15.49 7.45
CA PRO A 312 -8.26 15.84 8.11
C PRO A 312 -8.47 16.06 9.62
N SER A 313 -7.59 15.47 10.43
CA SER A 313 -7.65 15.58 11.89
C SER A 313 -7.31 16.99 12.34
N ASN A 314 -7.77 17.36 13.53
CA ASN A 314 -7.39 18.64 14.12
C ASN A 314 -5.86 18.72 14.31
N LYS A 315 -5.19 17.62 14.65
CA LYS A 315 -3.74 17.60 14.86
C LYS A 315 -3.00 17.94 13.57
N PHE A 316 -3.33 17.25 12.47
CA PHE A 316 -2.76 17.53 11.15
C PHE A 316 -3.02 18.98 10.71
N LEU A 317 -4.26 19.46 10.87
CA LEU A 317 -4.64 20.81 10.46
C LEU A 317 -3.90 21.91 11.23
N ASN A 318 -3.64 21.70 12.53
CA ASN A 318 -2.91 22.65 13.37
C ASN A 318 -1.38 22.49 13.29
N GLU A 319 -0.87 21.51 12.52
CA GLU A 319 0.57 21.33 12.32
C GLU A 319 1.14 22.38 11.36
N PHE A 320 0.35 22.85 10.39
CA PHE A 320 0.81 23.84 9.42
C PHE A 320 1.18 25.19 10.07
N GLU A 321 2.39 25.68 9.75
CA GLU A 321 2.86 27.00 10.18
C GLU A 321 1.91 28.11 9.67
N HIS A 322 1.52 29.05 10.54
CA HIS A 322 0.60 30.13 10.18
C HIS A 322 1.02 31.45 10.85
N THR A 323 0.92 32.58 10.14
CA THR A 323 1.30 33.90 10.70
C THR A 323 0.46 34.27 11.92
N ALA A 324 -0.83 33.94 11.91
CA ALA A 324 -1.72 34.09 13.07
C ALA A 324 -1.29 33.28 14.31
N THR A 325 -0.44 32.26 14.17
CA THR A 325 0.13 31.48 15.29
C THR A 325 1.61 31.81 15.55
N GLY A 326 2.12 32.90 14.94
CA GLY A 326 3.47 33.41 15.17
C GLY A 326 4.54 32.90 14.20
N ALA A 327 4.15 32.14 13.16
CA ALA A 327 5.09 31.76 12.10
C ALA A 327 5.49 32.97 11.24
N ALA A 328 6.68 32.93 10.65
CA ALA A 328 7.12 33.99 9.73
C ALA A 328 6.35 33.99 8.39
N LYS A 329 5.74 32.84 8.03
CA LYS A 329 4.95 32.67 6.81
C LYS A 329 3.84 31.65 7.06
N THR A 330 2.68 31.86 6.45
CA THR A 330 1.63 30.84 6.39
C THR A 330 2.01 29.79 5.35
N ASP A 331 2.06 28.52 5.77
CA ASP A 331 2.39 27.41 4.90
C ASP A 331 1.33 27.23 3.81
N PRO A 332 1.68 27.45 2.53
CA PRO A 332 0.71 27.33 1.44
C PRO A 332 0.26 25.88 1.22
N ARG A 333 1.00 24.88 1.72
CA ARG A 333 0.60 23.47 1.65
C ARG A 333 -0.67 23.19 2.42
N PHE A 334 -1.06 24.04 3.36
CA PHE A 334 -2.38 23.97 3.98
C PHE A 334 -3.47 24.04 2.90
N ALA A 335 -3.46 25.07 2.06
CA ALA A 335 -4.46 25.26 0.99
C ALA A 335 -4.32 24.24 -0.15
N PHE A 336 -3.15 23.64 -0.31
CA PHE A 336 -2.94 22.54 -1.26
C PHE A 336 -3.46 21.20 -0.74
N SER A 337 -3.39 20.98 0.59
CA SER A 337 -3.73 19.69 1.20
C SER A 337 -5.20 19.53 1.50
N VAL A 338 -5.91 20.63 1.76
CA VAL A 338 -7.32 20.60 2.18
C VAL A 338 -8.20 21.61 1.44
N TYR A 339 -9.48 21.28 1.34
CA TYR A 339 -10.56 22.20 0.96
C TYR A 339 -11.26 22.76 2.19
N GLN A 340 -11.68 24.02 2.11
CA GLN A 340 -12.54 24.70 3.07
C GLN A 340 -13.76 25.29 2.38
N THR A 341 -14.77 25.60 3.18
CA THR A 341 -15.91 26.41 2.74
C THR A 341 -15.43 27.75 2.16
N GLY A 342 -15.92 28.07 0.97
CA GLY A 342 -15.49 29.23 0.18
C GLY A 342 -14.47 28.88 -0.92
N ASP A 343 -13.84 27.72 -0.88
CA ASP A 343 -12.89 27.32 -1.92
C ASP A 343 -13.58 27.07 -3.25
N LYS A 344 -12.89 27.41 -4.34
CA LYS A 344 -13.35 27.17 -5.70
C LYS A 344 -12.99 25.75 -6.15
N TYR A 345 -13.91 25.10 -6.85
CA TYR A 345 -13.71 23.77 -7.43
C TYR A 345 -14.43 23.66 -8.78
N ASN A 346 -14.33 22.49 -9.43
CA ASN A 346 -14.90 22.24 -10.75
C ASN A 346 -14.46 23.28 -11.79
N ASN A 347 -13.15 23.41 -12.00
CA ASN A 347 -12.51 24.43 -12.84
C ASN A 347 -12.94 25.86 -12.44
N ASN A 348 -13.04 26.10 -11.13
CA ASN A 348 -13.52 27.33 -10.52
C ASN A 348 -14.97 27.73 -10.83
N ALA A 349 -15.75 26.84 -11.45
CA ALA A 349 -17.17 27.10 -11.75
C ALA A 349 -18.05 27.08 -10.50
N ASN A 350 -17.63 26.36 -9.45
CA ASN A 350 -18.38 26.21 -8.21
C ASN A 350 -17.60 26.71 -7.00
N THR A 351 -18.32 27.01 -5.93
CA THR A 351 -17.76 27.42 -4.63
C THR A 351 -18.27 26.47 -3.58
N LEU A 352 -17.37 25.82 -2.85
CA LEU A 352 -17.72 24.84 -1.84
C LEU A 352 -18.45 25.50 -0.68
N THR A 353 -19.60 24.96 -0.31
CA THR A 353 -20.43 25.43 0.81
C THR A 353 -20.35 24.47 2.00
N ASP A 354 -20.79 24.93 3.18
CA ASP A 354 -20.95 24.06 4.34
C ASP A 354 -21.99 22.96 4.10
N ALA A 355 -23.07 23.28 3.38
CA ALA A 355 -24.19 22.38 3.12
C ALA A 355 -23.82 21.20 2.20
N GLU A 356 -22.87 21.40 1.29
CA GLU A 356 -22.36 20.34 0.42
C GLU A 356 -21.42 19.36 1.15
N GLN A 357 -20.87 19.76 2.30
CA GLN A 357 -19.91 18.98 3.06
C GLN A 357 -20.57 18.11 4.15
N ASN A 358 -20.78 16.83 3.84
CA ASN A 358 -21.46 15.87 4.71
C ASN A 358 -20.77 15.64 6.07
N GLY A 359 -21.52 15.26 7.11
CA GLY A 359 -20.96 14.70 8.35
C GLY A 359 -20.32 15.69 9.34
N ASN A 360 -19.13 15.41 9.86
CA ASN A 360 -18.48 16.09 10.99
C ASN A 360 -17.72 17.36 10.59
N THR A 361 -17.36 18.18 11.58
CA THR A 361 -16.47 19.36 11.46
C THR A 361 -15.07 19.07 11.98
N SER A 362 -14.11 19.92 11.63
CA SER A 362 -12.77 19.97 12.23
C SER A 362 -12.60 21.28 13.01
N VAL A 363 -11.60 21.31 13.90
CA VAL A 363 -11.21 22.50 14.67
C VAL A 363 -9.81 22.94 14.26
N LEU A 364 -9.73 24.12 13.63
CA LEU A 364 -8.47 24.75 13.21
C LEU A 364 -8.28 26.03 14.03
N ASN A 365 -7.20 26.13 14.79
CA ASN A 365 -6.86 27.28 15.63
C ASN A 365 -8.03 27.74 16.52
N GLY A 366 -8.74 26.77 17.11
CA GLY A 366 -9.91 27.02 17.96
C GLY A 366 -11.22 27.30 17.22
N VAL A 367 -11.21 27.34 15.88
CA VAL A 367 -12.40 27.61 15.06
C VAL A 367 -12.95 26.31 14.48
N THR A 368 -14.21 26.02 14.79
CA THR A 368 -14.95 24.88 14.22
C THR A 368 -15.41 25.21 12.80
N LYS A 369 -15.06 24.38 11.82
CA LYS A 369 -15.49 24.52 10.42
C LYS A 369 -15.42 23.21 9.65
N LYS A 370 -16.06 23.17 8.48
CA LYS A 370 -15.93 22.05 7.53
C LYS A 370 -14.61 22.16 6.78
N ILE A 371 -13.81 21.09 6.85
CA ILE A 371 -12.54 20.96 6.14
C ILE A 371 -12.47 19.53 5.59
N SER A 372 -12.05 19.38 4.34
CA SER A 372 -12.00 18.09 3.65
C SER A 372 -10.66 17.91 2.95
N TRP A 373 -10.30 16.68 2.60
CA TRP A 373 -9.08 16.42 1.84
C TRP A 373 -9.15 17.07 0.45
N ARG A 374 -8.01 17.56 -0.05
CA ARG A 374 -7.84 18.06 -1.42
C ARG A 374 -6.89 17.20 -2.25
N LYS A 375 -5.84 16.64 -1.63
CA LYS A 375 -4.97 15.66 -2.29
C LYS A 375 -5.81 14.49 -2.83
N PHE A 376 -5.51 14.04 -4.04
CA PHE A 376 -6.15 12.91 -4.71
C PHE A 376 -7.66 13.05 -4.95
N MET A 377 -8.21 14.27 -4.89
CA MET A 377 -9.64 14.51 -5.08
C MET A 377 -9.92 15.06 -6.48
N LEU A 378 -10.75 14.38 -7.27
CA LEU A 378 -11.15 14.81 -8.62
C LEU A 378 -11.95 16.12 -8.69
N ILE A 379 -12.36 16.66 -7.53
CA ILE A 379 -13.30 17.78 -7.49
C ILE A 379 -12.70 19.07 -8.08
N TYR A 380 -11.37 19.16 -8.21
CA TYR A 380 -10.72 20.32 -8.84
C TYR A 380 -11.25 20.57 -10.26
N LYS A 381 -11.68 19.52 -10.98
CA LYS A 381 -12.18 19.60 -12.35
C LYS A 381 -13.58 19.04 -12.56
N SER A 382 -14.21 18.46 -11.54
CA SER A 382 -15.54 17.85 -11.63
C SER A 382 -16.41 18.21 -10.42
N ASN A 383 -17.72 18.40 -10.64
CA ASN A 383 -18.70 18.45 -9.56
C ASN A 383 -19.36 17.09 -9.27
N ASN A 384 -19.03 16.06 -10.05
CA ASN A 384 -19.51 14.70 -9.86
C ASN A 384 -18.41 13.87 -9.20
N THR A 385 -18.67 13.38 -7.98
CA THR A 385 -17.65 12.73 -7.14
C THR A 385 -18.12 11.42 -6.52
N PHE A 386 -19.35 11.00 -6.83
CA PHE A 386 -19.87 9.65 -6.54
C PHE A 386 -19.47 8.68 -7.65
N LEU A 387 -18.17 8.69 -7.98
CA LEU A 387 -17.61 7.87 -9.05
C LEU A 387 -16.18 7.43 -8.75
N PRO A 388 -15.75 6.27 -9.27
CA PRO A 388 -14.36 5.83 -9.19
C PRO A 388 -13.45 6.79 -9.96
N GLY A 389 -12.33 7.18 -9.36
CA GLY A 389 -11.37 8.10 -9.95
C GLY A 389 -10.21 7.41 -10.65
N GLY A 390 -9.57 8.18 -11.53
CA GLY A 390 -8.37 7.77 -12.26
C GLY A 390 -7.06 8.32 -11.70
N ILE A 391 -7.07 9.17 -10.67
CA ILE A 391 -5.84 9.73 -10.10
C ILE A 391 -4.96 8.61 -9.55
N ASN A 392 -3.75 8.46 -10.10
CA ASN A 392 -2.76 7.52 -9.62
C ASN A 392 -2.42 7.75 -8.14
N GLN A 393 -2.35 6.66 -7.38
CA GLN A 393 -1.87 6.72 -6.01
C GLN A 393 -0.34 6.73 -6.04
N ARG A 394 0.27 7.79 -5.50
CA ARG A 394 1.73 7.88 -5.38
C ARG A 394 2.15 7.07 -4.16
N ILE A 395 2.78 5.93 -4.40
CA ILE A 395 3.21 4.99 -3.34
C ILE A 395 4.53 5.46 -2.74
N ILE A 396 5.39 6.05 -3.58
CA ILE A 396 6.63 6.71 -3.20
C ILE A 396 6.84 7.90 -4.12
N ARG A 397 7.16 9.06 -3.56
CA ARG A 397 7.63 10.24 -4.28
C ARG A 397 8.92 10.79 -3.70
N TYR A 398 9.64 11.60 -4.48
CA TYR A 398 11.01 12.02 -4.16
C TYR A 398 11.10 12.85 -2.87
N ALA A 399 10.07 13.63 -2.52
CA ALA A 399 10.04 14.32 -1.23
C ALA A 399 10.16 13.36 -0.03
N GLU A 400 9.55 12.18 -0.10
CA GLU A 400 9.67 11.18 0.96
C GLU A 400 11.12 10.67 1.06
N VAL A 401 11.80 10.47 -0.06
CA VAL A 401 13.22 10.08 -0.06
C VAL A 401 14.08 11.12 0.64
N LEU A 402 13.87 12.41 0.35
CA LEU A 402 14.60 13.49 1.02
C LEU A 402 14.31 13.54 2.53
N LEU A 403 13.04 13.34 2.92
CA LEU A 403 12.65 13.32 4.34
C LEU A 403 13.18 12.08 5.08
N MET A 404 13.22 10.92 4.43
CA MET A 404 13.86 9.73 4.98
C MET A 404 15.38 9.89 5.09
N LEU A 405 16.03 10.56 4.11
CA LEU A 405 17.44 10.91 4.19
C LEU A 405 17.70 11.88 5.34
N ALA A 406 16.86 12.91 5.52
CA ALA A 406 16.96 13.83 6.64
C ALA A 406 16.92 13.08 7.99
N GLU A 407 16.01 12.12 8.12
CA GLU A 407 15.93 11.30 9.31
C GLU A 407 17.17 10.42 9.50
N CYS A 408 17.63 9.72 8.46
CA CYS A 408 18.86 8.93 8.55
C CYS A 408 20.05 9.77 9.00
N GLU A 409 20.21 10.97 8.44
CA GLU A 409 21.29 11.87 8.81
C GLU A 409 21.19 12.31 10.28
N ASN A 410 20.00 12.72 10.74
CA ASN A 410 19.81 13.10 12.13
C ASN A 410 20.12 11.93 13.08
N GLU A 411 19.72 10.72 12.70
CA GLU A 411 19.95 9.53 13.51
C GLU A 411 21.41 9.09 13.57
N LEU A 412 22.15 9.33 12.49
CA LEU A 412 23.59 9.15 12.39
C LEU A 412 24.38 10.36 12.94
N ASN A 413 23.71 11.30 13.61
CA ASN A 413 24.27 12.51 14.24
C ASN A 413 24.85 13.55 13.27
N ASN A 414 24.37 13.56 12.03
CA ASN A 414 24.69 14.55 10.99
C ASN A 414 23.58 15.61 10.86
N THR A 415 23.29 16.33 11.94
CA THR A 415 22.16 17.27 12.04
C THR A 415 22.16 18.35 10.95
N GLY A 416 23.33 18.87 10.56
CA GLY A 416 23.44 19.87 9.48
C GLY A 416 23.00 19.32 8.11
N ALA A 417 23.35 18.08 7.80
CA ALA A 417 22.91 17.43 6.56
C ALA A 417 21.41 17.15 6.59
N ALA A 418 20.87 16.76 7.75
CA ALA A 418 19.43 16.59 7.94
C ALA A 418 18.66 17.87 7.62
N VAL A 419 19.09 19.01 8.19
CA VAL A 419 18.51 20.33 7.92
C VAL A 419 18.61 20.70 6.43
N GLY A 420 19.72 20.37 5.78
CA GLY A 420 19.88 20.58 4.34
C GLY A 420 18.82 19.86 3.49
N TYR A 421 18.45 18.63 3.84
CA TYR A 421 17.37 17.91 3.17
C TYR A 421 15.98 18.50 3.47
N LEU A 422 15.74 18.95 4.70
CA LEU A 422 14.48 19.63 5.05
C LEU A 422 14.30 20.93 4.28
N ASN A 423 15.37 21.72 4.14
CA ASN A 423 15.31 22.99 3.43
C ASN A 423 15.06 22.81 1.92
N GLN A 424 15.45 21.69 1.31
CA GLN A 424 15.06 21.36 -0.07
C GLN A 424 13.53 21.24 -0.23
N ILE A 425 12.83 20.67 0.76
CA ILE A 425 11.36 20.61 0.75
C ILE A 425 10.77 22.01 0.85
N ARG A 426 11.30 22.84 1.75
CA ARG A 426 10.84 24.21 1.98
C ARG A 426 11.13 25.15 0.81
N ASP A 427 12.19 24.89 0.05
CA ASP A 427 12.60 25.62 -1.15
C ASP A 427 11.75 25.34 -2.40
N ARG A 428 10.83 24.36 -2.34
CA ARG A 428 9.92 24.10 -3.46
C ARG A 428 9.22 25.40 -3.86
N ALA A 429 9.24 25.75 -5.15
CA ALA A 429 8.84 27.08 -5.63
C ALA A 429 7.40 27.51 -5.27
N SER A 430 6.46 26.56 -5.23
CA SER A 430 5.08 26.80 -4.77
C SER A 430 4.93 26.88 -3.24
N VAL A 431 5.95 26.47 -2.48
CA VAL A 431 5.95 26.38 -1.01
C VAL A 431 6.77 27.52 -0.40
N MET A 432 8.04 27.68 -0.79
CA MET A 432 8.94 28.76 -0.39
C MET A 432 8.85 29.12 1.10
N MET A 433 8.91 28.10 1.97
CA MET A 433 8.87 28.29 3.42
C MET A 433 10.24 28.75 3.93
N PRO A 434 10.32 29.60 4.97
CA PRO A 434 11.59 30.05 5.53
C PRO A 434 12.44 28.88 6.00
N HIS A 435 13.73 28.82 5.66
CA HIS A 435 14.63 27.73 6.06
C HIS A 435 14.68 27.51 7.57
N TYR A 436 14.93 26.27 7.98
CA TYR A 436 15.31 25.96 9.35
C TYR A 436 16.72 26.50 9.68
N PRO A 437 16.99 26.89 10.94
CA PRO A 437 16.03 26.96 12.04
C PRO A 437 15.04 28.12 11.89
N THR A 438 13.80 27.89 12.31
CA THR A 438 12.81 28.97 12.52
C THR A 438 12.58 29.18 14.01
N ALA A 439 11.85 30.24 14.38
CA ALA A 439 11.51 30.48 15.79
C ALA A 439 10.65 29.33 16.40
N GLN A 440 9.79 28.70 15.59
CA GLN A 440 8.95 27.59 16.02
C GLN A 440 9.69 26.25 16.00
N PHE A 441 10.67 26.12 15.10
CA PHE A 441 11.47 24.91 14.91
C PHE A 441 12.97 25.22 14.95
N PRO A 442 13.54 25.37 16.16
CA PRO A 442 14.98 25.42 16.32
C PRO A 442 15.61 24.09 15.87
N THR A 443 16.92 24.09 15.61
CA THR A 443 17.67 22.91 15.13
C THR A 443 19.04 22.78 15.78
N SER A 444 19.18 23.27 17.02
CA SER A 444 20.45 23.28 17.76
C SER A 444 20.82 21.93 18.39
N SER A 445 19.89 20.98 18.42
CA SER A 445 20.12 19.62 18.92
C SER A 445 19.45 18.56 18.06
N LYS A 446 19.88 17.30 18.22
CA LYS A 446 19.27 16.13 17.55
C LYS A 446 17.76 16.02 17.83
N ALA A 447 17.34 16.32 19.06
CA ALA A 447 15.93 16.28 19.45
C ALA A 447 15.11 17.39 18.79
N GLU A 448 15.70 18.58 18.63
CA GLU A 448 15.07 19.70 17.91
C GLU A 448 14.97 19.43 16.39
N VAL A 449 16.03 18.89 15.78
CA VAL A 449 15.99 18.44 14.38
C VAL A 449 14.98 17.32 14.18
N ALA A 450 14.85 16.38 15.13
CA ALA A 450 13.81 15.34 15.06
C ALA A 450 12.40 15.95 15.04
N LYS A 451 12.13 16.98 15.85
CA LYS A 451 10.85 17.71 15.82
C LYS A 451 10.63 18.39 14.47
N ALA A 452 11.65 19.04 13.91
CA ALA A 452 11.57 19.65 12.57
C ALA A 452 11.30 18.60 11.48
N ILE A 453 11.93 17.41 11.55
CA ILE A 453 11.65 16.30 10.63
C ILE A 453 10.20 15.82 10.77
N ILE A 454 9.72 15.62 11.99
CA ILE A 454 8.35 15.17 12.26
C ILE A 454 7.35 16.20 11.69
N HIS A 455 7.55 17.48 11.98
CA HIS A 455 6.73 18.57 11.44
C HIS A 455 6.73 18.56 9.91
N GLU A 456 7.91 18.71 9.28
CA GLU A 456 8.04 18.83 7.84
C GLU A 456 7.44 17.61 7.13
N LYS A 457 7.66 16.41 7.67
CA LYS A 457 7.08 15.18 7.13
C LYS A 457 5.56 15.14 7.24
N THR A 458 4.99 15.69 8.31
CA THR A 458 3.53 15.74 8.53
C THR A 458 2.86 16.67 7.52
N VAL A 459 3.36 17.90 7.37
CA VAL A 459 2.77 18.89 6.45
C VAL A 459 3.05 18.57 4.98
N GLU A 460 4.16 17.88 4.69
CA GLU A 460 4.49 17.44 3.34
C GLU A 460 3.68 16.22 2.92
N LEU A 461 3.65 15.15 3.73
CA LEU A 461 3.13 13.81 3.37
C LEU A 461 1.82 13.42 4.05
N GLY A 462 1.14 14.35 4.74
CA GLY A 462 -0.12 14.03 5.41
C GLY A 462 -1.19 13.54 4.43
N GLY A 463 -1.86 12.45 4.81
CA GLY A 463 -2.81 11.74 3.94
C GLY A 463 -2.16 10.99 2.79
N GLU A 464 -0.92 10.52 2.93
CA GLU A 464 -0.22 9.71 1.91
C GLU A 464 0.23 8.35 2.47
N GLU A 465 -0.52 7.77 3.43
CA GLU A 465 -0.36 6.39 3.91
C GLU A 465 1.02 6.01 4.50
N VAL A 466 1.81 7.01 4.90
CA VAL A 466 3.14 6.81 5.53
C VAL A 466 3.13 7.00 7.05
N ARG A 467 2.18 7.80 7.57
CA ARG A 467 2.20 8.31 8.94
C ARG A 467 2.11 7.24 10.02
N ASN A 468 1.32 6.18 9.80
CA ASN A 468 1.23 5.07 10.76
C ASN A 468 2.61 4.39 10.97
N ARG A 469 3.34 4.18 9.87
CA ARG A 469 4.74 3.78 9.75
C ARG A 469 5.64 4.53 10.72
N ASP A 470 5.61 5.84 10.50
CA ASP A 470 6.46 6.81 11.16
C ASP A 470 6.19 6.91 12.66
N ILE A 471 4.92 6.95 13.07
CA ILE A 471 4.54 6.97 14.49
C ILE A 471 5.16 5.78 15.24
N LEU A 472 5.03 4.57 14.70
CA LEU A 472 5.55 3.36 15.36
C LEU A 472 7.08 3.44 15.52
N ARG A 473 7.79 3.85 14.47
CA ARG A 473 9.24 3.96 14.48
C ARG A 473 9.72 5.09 15.39
N TRP A 474 9.12 6.27 15.32
CA TRP A 474 9.45 7.41 16.18
C TRP A 474 9.12 7.16 17.66
N ARG A 475 8.08 6.40 17.97
CA ARG A 475 7.80 5.94 19.34
C ARG A 475 8.89 5.02 19.86
N LYS A 476 9.35 4.05 19.06
CA LYS A 476 10.50 3.19 19.42
C LYS A 476 11.79 3.99 19.65
N LYS A 477 11.92 5.14 19.00
CA LYS A 477 13.03 6.10 19.19
C LYS A 477 12.84 7.05 20.38
N GLY A 478 11.69 7.02 21.04
CA GLY A 478 11.38 7.89 22.17
C GLY A 478 10.98 9.32 21.79
N TYR A 479 10.67 9.59 20.51
CA TYR A 479 10.17 10.90 20.07
C TYR A 479 8.68 11.09 20.38
N PHE A 480 7.95 10.00 20.54
CA PHE A 480 6.58 10.00 21.05
C PHE A 480 6.46 9.14 22.29
N GLY A 481 5.57 9.56 23.19
CA GLY A 481 5.06 8.68 24.25
C GLY A 481 4.16 7.57 23.67
N LEU A 482 3.75 6.63 24.51
CA LEU A 482 2.91 5.51 24.07
C LEU A 482 1.58 5.98 23.45
N ASN A 483 0.93 6.98 24.06
CA ASN A 483 -0.38 7.48 23.66
C ASN A 483 -0.29 8.79 22.85
N ASP A 484 0.91 9.21 22.45
CA ASP A 484 1.13 10.30 21.50
C ASP A 484 1.48 9.67 20.15
N PRO A 485 0.93 10.12 19.01
CA PRO A 485 -0.14 11.11 18.86
C PRO A 485 -1.56 10.58 19.01
N ILE A 486 -1.72 9.28 19.30
CA ILE A 486 -3.01 8.59 19.28
C ILE A 486 -3.38 8.19 20.72
N SER A 487 -4.41 8.84 21.27
CA SER A 487 -4.72 8.76 22.71
C SER A 487 -5.12 7.37 23.23
N TYR A 488 -5.81 6.57 22.41
CA TYR A 488 -6.23 5.21 22.76
C TYR A 488 -5.10 4.18 22.66
N PHE A 489 -3.99 4.55 22.01
CA PHE A 489 -2.95 3.62 21.60
C PHE A 489 -2.31 2.95 22.83
N LYS A 490 -2.20 1.63 22.78
CA LYS A 490 -1.55 0.79 23.79
C LYS A 490 -0.57 -0.18 23.13
N ALA A 491 0.26 -0.84 23.94
CA ALA A 491 1.35 -1.69 23.45
C ALA A 491 0.92 -2.75 22.42
N ARG A 492 -0.29 -3.33 22.57
CA ARG A 492 -0.81 -4.30 21.58
C ARG A 492 -0.97 -3.67 20.19
N ASP A 493 -1.36 -2.40 20.11
CA ASP A 493 -1.76 -1.73 18.86
C ASP A 493 -0.55 -1.37 17.96
N GLU A 494 0.68 -1.63 18.44
CA GLU A 494 1.89 -1.61 17.61
C GLU A 494 1.77 -2.57 16.42
N LEU A 495 1.13 -3.72 16.63
CA LEU A 495 0.88 -4.72 15.62
C LEU A 495 -0.62 -4.99 15.51
N LEU A 496 -1.08 -5.26 14.31
CA LEU A 496 -2.41 -5.79 14.06
C LEU A 496 -2.48 -7.25 14.50
N PRO A 497 -3.65 -7.75 14.96
CA PRO A 497 -3.82 -9.16 15.24
C PRO A 497 -3.66 -9.99 13.96
N ILE A 498 -3.06 -11.17 14.08
CA ILE A 498 -3.11 -12.18 13.01
C ILE A 498 -4.59 -12.50 12.75
N PRO A 499 -5.05 -12.47 11.47
CA PRO A 499 -6.43 -12.76 11.13
C PRO A 499 -6.92 -14.08 11.74
N GLN A 500 -8.13 -14.09 12.28
CA GLN A 500 -8.71 -15.29 12.89
C GLN A 500 -8.77 -16.45 11.89
N ALA A 501 -9.10 -16.16 10.62
CA ALA A 501 -9.12 -17.15 9.56
C ALA A 501 -7.76 -17.82 9.32
N GLU A 502 -6.65 -17.10 9.46
CA GLU A 502 -5.31 -17.69 9.35
C GLU A 502 -5.03 -18.61 10.55
N ILE A 503 -5.40 -18.18 11.75
CA ILE A 503 -5.25 -18.98 12.99
C ILE A 503 -6.04 -20.29 12.91
N ASP A 504 -7.25 -20.23 12.36
CA ASP A 504 -8.14 -21.39 12.24
C ASP A 504 -7.69 -22.34 11.13
N ASN A 505 -7.19 -21.82 10.00
CA ASN A 505 -6.88 -22.61 8.81
C ASN A 505 -5.44 -23.13 8.76
N ASN A 506 -4.48 -22.47 9.39
CA ASN A 506 -3.07 -22.86 9.35
C ASN A 506 -2.68 -23.66 10.61
N PRO A 507 -2.65 -25.01 10.55
CA PRO A 507 -2.31 -25.82 11.72
C PRO A 507 -0.86 -25.65 12.16
N ARG A 508 0.02 -25.15 11.27
CA ARG A 508 1.47 -25.04 11.48
C ARG A 508 1.90 -23.69 12.02
N LEU A 509 0.96 -22.77 12.26
CA LEU A 509 1.24 -21.37 12.54
C LEU A 509 2.24 -21.16 13.70
N SER A 510 2.22 -22.05 14.70
CA SER A 510 3.11 -22.03 15.87
C SER A 510 4.34 -22.93 15.79
N ASP A 511 4.50 -23.74 14.73
CA ASP A 511 5.60 -24.73 14.64
C ASP A 511 6.98 -24.07 14.62
N GLY A 512 7.05 -22.79 14.24
CA GLY A 512 8.28 -21.99 14.17
C GLY A 512 8.72 -21.38 15.50
N GLY A 513 8.06 -21.70 16.62
CA GLY A 513 8.37 -21.12 17.95
C GLY A 513 7.93 -19.67 18.12
N VAL A 514 7.07 -19.17 17.23
CA VAL A 514 6.37 -17.89 17.33
C VAL A 514 4.92 -18.20 17.67
N ASP A 515 4.35 -17.52 18.66
CA ASP A 515 2.94 -17.72 19.06
C ASP A 515 1.99 -17.54 17.88
N LYS A 516 0.80 -18.15 17.91
CA LYS A 516 -0.17 -18.02 16.81
C LYS A 516 -0.70 -16.59 16.64
N GLN A 517 -0.81 -15.85 17.75
CA GLN A 517 -1.37 -14.50 17.81
C GLN A 517 -0.32 -13.50 18.31
N ASN A 518 -0.49 -12.22 17.97
CA ASN A 518 0.31 -11.12 18.52
C ASN A 518 -0.08 -10.80 19.97
N PRO A 519 0.85 -10.31 20.81
CA PRO A 519 0.56 -10.04 22.21
C PRO A 519 -0.63 -9.09 22.42
N GLY A 520 -1.56 -9.47 23.30
CA GLY A 520 -2.70 -8.65 23.71
C GLY A 520 -3.98 -8.78 22.86
N TYR A 521 -4.03 -9.78 21.98
CA TYR A 521 -5.19 -10.12 21.14
C TYR A 521 -5.72 -11.53 21.39
#